data_AF-J9EZK0-F1
#
_entry.id   AF-J9EZK0-F1
#
_cell.length_a   1.000
_cell.length_b   1.000
_cell.length_c   1.000
_cell.angle_alpha   90.00
_cell.angle_beta   90.00
_cell.angle_gamma   90.00
#
_symmetry.space_group_name_H-M   'P 1'
#
loop_
_entity.id
_entity.type
_entity.pdbx_description
1 polymer ?
#
loop_
_entity_poly.entity_id
_entity_poly.type
_entity_poly.pdbx_seq_one_letter_code
_entity_poly.pdbx_strand_id
1 'polypeptide(L)' 'CGFDVFNALDLMDNKEILEDLKFGIGDGNLQYYLYNWKCPDIVPEKIGLVLQ' A
#
# COMPACT_ATOMS: atom_id res chain seq x y z
N CYS A 1 15.38 -3.83 19.58
CA CYS A 1 15.08 -3.51 18.17
C CYS A 1 14.63 -2.06 18.15
N GLY A 2 15.47 -1.14 17.70
CA GLY A 2 15.13 0.29 17.63
C GLY A 2 14.83 0.64 16.18
N PHE A 3 13.55 0.73 15.82
CA PHE A 3 13.12 1.24 14.53
C PHE A 3 12.66 2.69 14.72
N ASP A 4 13.13 3.59 13.85
CA ASP A 4 12.77 5.00 13.92
C ASP A 4 11.42 5.28 13.23
N VAL A 5 11.11 4.54 12.16
CA VAL A 5 9.89 4.71 11.36
C VAL A 5 9.40 3.35 10.88
N PHE A 6 8.08 3.18 10.83
CA PHE A 6 7.43 2.06 10.18
C PHE A 6 6.52 2.59 9.07
N ASN A 7 6.76 2.15 7.84
CA ASN A 7 5.97 2.56 6.68
C ASN A 7 5.03 1.41 6.27
N ALA A 8 3.83 1.77 5.85
CA ALA A 8 2.84 0.83 5.33
C ALA A 8 2.19 1.41 4.08
N LEU A 9 1.81 0.52 3.15
CA LEU A 9 1.04 0.90 1.96
C LEU A 9 -0.45 0.72 2.26
N ASP A 10 -1.28 1.59 1.69
CA ASP A 10 -2.75 1.48 1.72
C ASP A 10 -3.22 0.38 0.73
N LEU A 11 -2.91 -0.87 1.09
CA LEU A 11 -3.26 -2.07 0.33
C LEU A 11 -4.10 -2.99 1.21
N MET A 12 -4.89 -3.85 0.56
CA MET A 12 -5.74 -4.83 1.26
C MET A 12 -6.60 -4.12 2.32
N ASP A 13 -6.62 -4.64 3.55
CA ASP A 13 -7.39 -4.10 4.67
C ASP A 13 -6.58 -3.11 5.52
N ASN A 14 -5.38 -2.69 5.09
CA ASN A 14 -4.53 -1.80 5.90
C ASN A 14 -5.24 -0.48 6.23
N LYS A 15 -6.05 0.02 5.31
CA LYS A 15 -6.83 1.25 5.50
C LYS A 15 -7.62 1.29 6.80
N GLU A 16 -8.15 0.14 7.22
CA GLU A 16 -9.01 0.02 8.41
C GLU A 16 -8.22 0.24 9.71
N ILE A 17 -6.91 0.00 9.71
CA ILE A 17 -6.05 0.07 10.91
C ILE A 17 -5.06 1.23 10.89
N LEU A 18 -4.80 1.83 9.72
CA LEU A 18 -3.79 2.90 9.58
C LEU A 18 -4.16 4.14 10.41
N GLU A 19 -5.44 4.52 10.43
CA GLU A 19 -5.91 5.68 11.22
C GLU A 19 -5.78 5.42 12.73
N ASP A 20 -6.25 4.26 13.21
CA ASP A 20 -6.20 3.87 14.61
C ASP A 20 -4.76 3.76 15.15
N LEU A 21 -3.83 3.30 14.30
CA LEU A 21 -2.41 3.17 14.62
C LEU A 21 -1.62 4.47 14.39
N LYS A 22 -2.28 5.59 14.10
CA LYS A 22 -1.69 6.93 13.93
C LYS A 22 -0.68 7.01 12.78
N PHE A 23 -0.91 6.27 11.70
CA PHE A 23 -0.14 6.47 10.47
C PHE A 23 -0.52 7.82 9.85
N GLY A 24 0.49 8.56 9.42
CA GLY A 24 0.31 9.75 8.58
C GLY A 24 0.34 9.37 7.10
N ILE A 25 -0.49 10.03 6.29
CA ILE A 25 -0.43 9.91 4.84
C ILE A 25 0.89 10.54 4.36
N GLY A 26 1.69 9.76 3.63
CA GLY A 26 2.89 10.25 2.95
C GLY A 26 2.57 11.04 1.69
N ASP A 27 3.57 11.68 1.11
CA ASP A 27 3.47 12.40 -0.18
C ASP A 27 3.67 11.49 -1.40
N GLY A 28 4.24 10.30 -1.20
CA GLY A 28 4.49 9.31 -2.25
C GLY A 28 3.30 8.41 -2.56
N ASN A 29 3.00 8.23 -3.85
CA ASN A 29 2.05 7.22 -4.34
C ASN A 29 2.81 6.10 -5.06
N LEU A 30 2.53 4.84 -4.71
CA LEU A 30 3.06 3.68 -5.42
C LEU A 30 2.07 3.22 -6.50
N GLN A 31 2.54 3.11 -7.74
CA GLN A 31 1.74 2.68 -8.89
C GLN A 31 2.16 1.27 -9.33
N TYR A 32 1.18 0.40 -9.56
CA TYR A 32 1.41 -0.98 -10.00
C TYR A 32 1.28 -1.10 -11.52
N TYR A 33 2.29 -1.68 -12.16
CA TYR A 33 2.31 -1.89 -13.61
C TYR A 33 2.55 -3.36 -13.95
N LEU A 34 1.86 -3.85 -14.98
CA LEU A 34 2.06 -5.19 -15.53
C LEU A 34 2.72 -5.10 -16.90
N TYR A 35 3.77 -5.90 -17.11
CA TYR A 35 4.41 -6.01 -18.41
C TYR A 35 3.74 -7.11 -19.24
N ASN A 36 3.37 -6.80 -20.49
CA ASN A 36 2.79 -7.75 -21.45
C ASN A 36 1.51 -8.46 -20.95
N TRP A 37 0.73 -7.80 -20.09
CA TRP A 37 -0.54 -8.32 -19.57
C TRP A 37 -1.60 -7.23 -19.59
N LYS A 38 -2.85 -7.60 -19.90
CA LYS A 38 -4.01 -6.69 -19.84
C LYS A 38 -4.87 -7.05 -18.63
N CYS A 39 -5.25 -6.06 -17.83
CA CYS A 39 -6.23 -6.21 -16.77
C CYS A 39 -7.15 -4.99 -16.72
N PRO A 40 -8.38 -5.11 -16.18
CA PRO A 40 -9.17 -3.96 -15.78
C PRO A 40 -8.48 -3.18 -14.66
N ASP A 41 -8.96 -1.97 -14.37
CA ASP A 41 -8.47 -1.21 -13.21
C ASP A 41 -8.74 -1.98 -11.91
N ILE A 42 -7.71 -2.06 -11.06
CA ILE A 42 -7.76 -2.78 -9.79
C ILE A 42 -7.61 -1.74 -8.67
N VAL A 43 -8.56 -1.75 -7.73
CA VAL A 43 -8.51 -0.90 -6.54
C VAL A 43 -7.47 -1.42 -5.53
N PRO A 44 -6.79 -0.56 -4.76
CA PRO A 44 -5.71 -0.97 -3.85
C PRO A 44 -6.07 -2.07 -2.84
N GLU A 45 -7.34 -2.12 -2.41
CA GLU A 45 -7.87 -3.14 -1.50
C GLU A 45 -7.82 -4.57 -2.09
N LYS A 46 -7.69 -4.69 -3.41
CA LYS A 46 -7.54 -5.98 -4.11
C LYS A 46 -6.09 -6.32 -4.47
N ILE A 47 -5.14 -5.45 -4.14
CA ILE A 47 -3.72 -5.67 -4.43
C ILE A 47 -3.06 -6.33 -3.20
N GLY A 48 -2.68 -7.60 -3.34
CA GLY A 48 -1.98 -8.36 -2.29
C GLY A 48 -0.45 -8.44 -2.49
N LEU A 49 0.10 -7.72 -3.47
CA LEU A 49 1.52 -7.74 -3.78
C LEU A 49 2.20 -6.52 -3.15
N VAL A 50 3.23 -6.75 -2.33
CA VAL A 50 4.11 -5.70 -1.81
C VAL A 50 5.44 -5.80 -2.54
N LEU A 51 5.86 -4.71 -3.19
CA LEU A 51 7.16 -4.61 -3.86
C LEU A 51 8.20 -4.08 -2.87
N GLN A 52 9.42 -4.62 -2.92
CA GLN A 52 10.56 -4.27 -2.06
C GLN A 52 11.39 -3.14 -2.66
#